data_AF-A0ABD1NRC2-F1
#
_entry.id   AF-A0ABD1NRC2-F1
#
_cell.length_a   1.000
_cell.length_b   1.000
_cell.length_c   1.000
_cell.angle_alpha   90.00
_cell.angle_beta   90.00
_cell.angle_gamma   90.00
#
_symmetry.space_group_name_H-M   'P 1'
#
loop_
_entity.id
_entity.type
_entity.pdbx_description
1 polymer ?
#
loop_
_entity_poly.entity_id
_entity_poly.type
_entity_poly.pdbx_seq_one_letter_code
_entity_poly.pdbx_strand_id
1 'polypeptide(L)'
;MTVSFHKFGDYFPGTGDIRDIGFGKGKCYALNVPLDDGIDDESYQSLFKPIMSKVMEVYRPGAVVLQCGADSLSGDRLGCFNISVKGHAECVRFMRSFNVPLLLLGGGGYTIRVALGIEVDDQVPEHEYIEYFGPDYSLHVAPSNMENKNSCEMLDEIRARLLDNLSRLQHAPSVQFQEQPPDTEIPEV
;
A
#
# COMPACT_ATOMS: atom_id res chain seq x y z
N MET A 1 -12.75 -6.89 0.11
CA MET A 1 -12.39 -5.98 1.23
C MET A 1 -11.48 -4.92 0.65
N THR A 2 -11.57 -3.68 1.13
CA THR A 2 -10.65 -2.59 0.78
C THR A 2 -9.89 -2.13 2.02
N VAL A 3 -8.60 -1.87 1.88
CA VAL A 3 -7.74 -1.31 2.93
C VAL A 3 -6.96 -0.18 2.31
N SER A 4 -7.04 1.02 2.87
CA SER A 4 -6.38 2.20 2.33
C SER A 4 -5.61 2.95 3.42
N PHE A 5 -4.35 3.28 3.12
CA PHE A 5 -3.48 4.11 3.94
C PHE A 5 -3.27 5.42 3.19
N HIS A 6 -3.63 6.56 3.79
CA HIS A 6 -3.66 7.83 3.07
C HIS A 6 -3.61 9.01 4.02
N LYS A 7 -3.18 10.17 3.49
CA LYS A 7 -3.36 11.43 4.18
C LYS A 7 -4.85 11.75 4.34
N PHE A 8 -5.23 12.21 5.52
CA PHE A 8 -6.59 12.67 5.80
C PHE A 8 -6.59 14.04 6.50
N GLY A 9 -7.66 14.82 6.32
CA GLY A 9 -7.76 16.20 6.80
C GLY A 9 -7.25 17.24 5.78
N ASP A 10 -8.15 18.14 5.35
CA ASP A 10 -7.92 19.18 4.34
C ASP A 10 -7.12 18.69 3.10
N TYR A 11 -7.44 17.48 2.63
CA TYR A 11 -6.74 16.83 1.53
C TYR A 11 -7.71 16.13 0.58
N PHE A 12 -7.36 16.07 -0.70
CA PHE A 12 -8.15 15.35 -1.70
C PHE A 12 -8.09 13.83 -1.42
N PRO A 13 -9.20 13.07 -1.60
CA PRO A 13 -10.52 13.49 -2.08
C PRO A 13 -11.51 13.91 -0.97
N GLY A 14 -11.08 13.99 0.29
CA GLY A 14 -11.95 14.33 1.43
C GLY A 14 -12.76 13.16 1.98
N THR A 15 -12.44 11.92 1.61
CA THR A 15 -13.08 10.67 2.10
C THR A 15 -12.04 9.76 2.75
N GLY A 16 -12.47 8.73 3.47
CA GLY A 16 -11.55 7.77 4.10
C GLY A 16 -11.35 8.05 5.59
N ASP A 17 -12.36 8.60 6.26
CA ASP A 17 -12.31 8.75 7.70
C ASP A 17 -12.21 7.36 8.37
N ILE A 18 -11.60 7.27 9.54
CA ILE A 18 -11.50 6.01 10.30
C ILE A 18 -12.89 5.40 10.62
N ARG A 19 -13.95 6.21 10.60
CA ARG A 19 -15.35 5.80 10.79
C ARG A 19 -15.99 5.24 9.51
N ASP A 20 -15.39 5.44 8.35
CA ASP A 20 -15.88 4.95 7.06
C ASP A 20 -15.61 3.44 6.92
N ILE A 21 -16.44 2.62 7.57
CA ILE A 21 -16.25 1.17 7.67
C ILE A 21 -17.09 0.36 6.68
N GLY A 22 -17.68 1.01 5.67
CA GLY A 22 -18.64 0.39 4.75
C GLY A 22 -20.06 0.28 5.32
N PHE A 23 -20.98 -0.24 4.51
CA PHE A 23 -22.42 -0.24 4.81
C PHE A 23 -23.08 -1.60 4.52
N GLY A 24 -24.18 -1.91 5.24
CA GLY A 24 -24.95 -3.13 5.06
C GLY A 24 -24.08 -4.39 5.20
N LYS A 25 -24.15 -5.29 4.20
CA LYS A 25 -23.31 -6.51 4.14
C LYS A 25 -21.81 -6.21 4.01
N GLY A 26 -21.44 -5.02 3.54
CA GLY A 26 -20.05 -4.57 3.42
C GLY A 26 -19.52 -3.84 4.66
N LYS A 27 -20.29 -3.76 5.75
CA LYS A 27 -19.82 -3.16 7.00
C LYS A 27 -18.64 -3.98 7.58
N CYS A 28 -17.60 -3.28 8.02
CA CYS A 28 -16.28 -3.79 8.40
C CYS A 28 -15.43 -4.38 7.25
N TYR A 29 -15.88 -4.31 6.00
CA TYR A 29 -15.09 -4.73 4.82
C TYR A 29 -14.35 -3.57 4.12
N ALA A 30 -14.45 -2.35 4.66
CA ALA A 30 -13.63 -1.20 4.30
C ALA A 30 -12.85 -0.75 5.54
N LEU A 31 -11.52 -0.71 5.43
CA LEU A 31 -10.61 -0.20 6.44
C LEU A 31 -9.88 1.01 5.89
N ASN A 32 -9.92 2.13 6.61
CA ASN A 32 -9.23 3.35 6.25
C ASN A 32 -8.25 3.71 7.37
N VAL A 33 -7.01 3.99 6.99
CA VAL A 33 -5.90 4.38 7.88
C VAL A 33 -5.59 5.84 7.56
N PRO A 34 -6.30 6.80 8.19
CA PRO A 34 -6.06 8.21 8.00
C PRO A 34 -4.76 8.62 8.72
N LEU A 35 -3.91 9.35 8.02
CA LEU A 35 -2.58 9.74 8.49
C LEU A 35 -2.37 11.25 8.30
N ASP A 36 -1.50 11.82 9.13
CA ASP A 36 -1.01 13.18 9.02
C ASP A 36 0.30 13.26 8.22
N ASP A 37 0.75 14.48 7.94
CA ASP A 37 1.96 14.73 7.15
C ASP A 37 3.21 14.08 7.77
N GLY A 38 4.17 13.77 6.91
CA GLY A 38 5.52 13.42 7.32
C GLY A 38 5.69 12.02 7.89
N ILE A 39 4.71 11.13 7.75
CA ILE A 39 4.89 9.74 8.18
C ILE A 39 6.14 9.13 7.55
N ASP A 40 6.97 8.52 8.39
CA ASP A 40 8.23 7.89 8.01
C ASP A 40 8.08 6.36 7.83
N ASP A 41 9.16 5.73 7.37
CA ASP A 41 9.20 4.28 7.11
C ASP A 41 8.85 3.45 8.35
N GLU A 42 9.43 3.77 9.51
CA GLU A 42 9.25 2.99 10.73
C GLU A 42 7.78 3.06 11.21
N SER A 43 7.24 4.27 11.26
CA SER A 43 5.86 4.57 11.64
C SER A 43 4.87 3.89 10.69
N TYR A 44 5.10 4.01 9.37
CA TYR A 44 4.24 3.40 8.38
C TYR A 44 4.24 1.86 8.49
N GLN A 45 5.41 1.25 8.66
CA GLN A 45 5.53 -0.20 8.82
C GLN A 45 4.94 -0.72 10.13
N SER A 46 4.96 0.10 11.20
CA SER A 46 4.34 -0.22 12.50
C SER A 46 2.80 -0.37 12.42
N LEU A 47 2.19 0.26 11.42
CA LEU A 47 0.78 0.13 11.07
C LEU A 47 0.54 -0.95 10.02
N PHE A 48 1.26 -0.88 8.91
CA PHE A 48 1.01 -1.69 7.72
C PHE A 48 1.09 -3.19 8.04
N LYS A 49 2.18 -3.63 8.67
CA LYS A 49 2.41 -5.06 8.92
C LYS A 49 1.36 -5.68 9.86
N PRO A 50 1.04 -5.10 11.04
CA PRO A 50 0.03 -5.68 11.92
C PRO A 50 -1.38 -5.68 11.31
N ILE A 51 -1.78 -4.57 10.66
CA ILE A 51 -3.11 -4.45 10.05
C ILE A 51 -3.26 -5.47 8.92
N MET A 52 -2.29 -5.51 8.00
CA MET A 52 -2.36 -6.42 6.85
C MET A 52 -2.21 -7.88 7.26
N SER A 53 -1.41 -8.20 8.29
CA SER A 53 -1.38 -9.55 8.88
C SER A 53 -2.77 -9.99 9.33
N LYS A 54 -3.48 -9.12 10.06
CA LYS A 54 -4.80 -9.44 10.57
C LYS A 54 -5.85 -9.53 9.45
N VAL A 55 -5.74 -8.69 8.42
CA VAL A 55 -6.56 -8.78 7.21
C VAL A 55 -6.38 -10.15 6.55
N MET A 56 -5.14 -10.59 6.33
CA MET A 56 -4.86 -11.88 5.71
C MET A 56 -5.37 -13.05 6.56
N GLU A 57 -5.24 -12.96 7.89
CA GLU A 57 -5.74 -13.96 8.85
C GLU A 57 -7.27 -14.08 8.85
N VAL A 58 -7.98 -12.96 8.87
CA VAL A 58 -9.44 -12.92 9.07
C VAL A 58 -10.19 -13.00 7.75
N TYR A 59 -9.81 -12.17 6.78
CA TYR A 59 -10.50 -12.08 5.48
C TYR A 59 -10.15 -13.24 4.57
N ARG A 60 -8.94 -13.80 4.69
CA ARG A 60 -8.43 -14.94 3.90
C ARG A 60 -8.69 -14.77 2.39
N PRO A 61 -8.16 -13.70 1.77
CA PRO A 61 -8.41 -13.44 0.36
C PRO A 61 -7.82 -14.53 -0.53
N GLY A 62 -8.54 -14.88 -1.59
CA GLY A 62 -8.04 -15.78 -2.63
C GLY A 62 -7.10 -15.11 -3.64
N ALA A 63 -7.16 -13.78 -3.75
CA ALA A 63 -6.29 -12.95 -4.58
C ALA A 63 -6.16 -11.56 -3.95
N VAL A 64 -5.04 -10.88 -4.22
CA VAL A 64 -4.73 -9.53 -3.74
C VAL A 64 -4.44 -8.63 -4.94
N VAL A 65 -5.04 -7.45 -4.94
CA VAL A 65 -4.65 -6.33 -5.81
C VAL A 65 -3.99 -5.29 -4.93
N LEU A 66 -2.72 -4.99 -5.19
CA LEU A 66 -1.95 -3.99 -4.45
C LEU A 66 -1.67 -2.81 -5.39
N GLN A 67 -2.25 -1.67 -5.05
CA GLN A 67 -1.98 -0.40 -5.71
C GLN A 67 -0.75 0.23 -5.04
N CYS A 68 0.25 0.57 -5.85
CA CYS A 68 1.57 1.03 -5.44
C CYS A 68 1.77 2.50 -5.84
N GLY A 69 0.91 3.40 -5.34
CA GLY A 69 1.02 4.84 -5.59
C GLY A 69 2.34 5.38 -5.05
N ALA A 70 3.15 5.95 -5.93
CA ALA A 70 4.46 6.52 -5.61
C ALA A 70 4.38 7.96 -5.07
N ASP A 71 3.19 8.56 -5.01
CA ASP A 71 2.96 9.87 -4.39
C ASP A 71 3.03 9.84 -2.85
N SER A 72 3.11 8.66 -2.24
CA SER A 72 3.45 8.52 -0.82
C SER A 72 4.94 8.68 -0.53
N LEU A 73 5.80 8.77 -1.55
CA LEU A 73 7.25 8.87 -1.37
C LEU A 73 7.67 10.27 -0.90
N SER A 74 8.77 10.30 -0.16
CA SER A 74 9.44 11.53 0.25
C SER A 74 9.83 12.37 -0.97
N GLY A 75 9.56 13.68 -0.90
CA GLY A 75 9.88 14.61 -1.99
C GLY A 75 8.98 14.49 -3.23
N ASP A 76 7.82 13.84 -3.11
CA ASP A 76 6.78 13.93 -4.13
C ASP A 76 6.28 15.39 -4.28
N ARG A 77 5.82 15.77 -5.49
CA ARG A 77 5.36 17.14 -5.75
C ARG A 77 3.99 17.47 -5.15
N LEU A 78 3.14 16.46 -4.97
CA LEU A 78 1.79 16.63 -4.42
C LEU A 78 1.65 15.98 -3.05
N GLY A 79 2.28 14.82 -2.86
CA GLY A 79 2.31 14.11 -1.59
C GLY A 79 3.13 14.81 -0.51
N CYS A 80 2.78 14.54 0.73
CA CYS A 80 3.42 15.13 1.92
C CYS A 80 3.77 14.07 2.97
N PHE A 81 4.07 12.86 2.53
CA PHE A 81 4.66 11.81 3.36
C PHE A 81 6.19 11.83 3.25
N ASN A 82 6.84 11.09 4.14
CA ASN A 82 8.30 11.01 4.21
C ASN A 82 8.82 9.57 4.05
N ILE A 83 8.12 8.76 3.25
CA ILE A 83 8.43 7.34 3.04
C ILE A 83 9.54 7.20 1.99
N SER A 84 10.56 6.41 2.27
CA SER A 84 11.62 6.11 1.31
C SER A 84 11.16 5.08 0.27
N VAL A 85 11.94 4.96 -0.81
CA VAL A 85 11.74 3.88 -1.81
C VAL A 85 11.79 2.50 -1.15
N LYS A 86 12.67 2.32 -0.15
CA LYS A 86 12.81 1.05 0.59
C LYS A 86 11.59 0.79 1.49
N GLY A 87 11.12 1.81 2.21
CA GLY A 87 9.92 1.72 3.05
C GLY A 87 8.66 1.38 2.24
N HIS A 88 8.52 1.95 1.05
CA HIS A 88 7.43 1.63 0.14
C HIS A 88 7.55 0.22 -0.46
N ALA A 89 8.75 -0.17 -0.91
CA ALA A 89 9.01 -1.52 -1.44
C ALA A 89 8.81 -2.62 -0.38
N GLU A 90 9.04 -2.32 0.89
CA GLU A 90 8.81 -3.24 2.01
C GLU A 90 7.34 -3.67 2.11
N CYS A 91 6.39 -2.80 1.75
CA CYS A 91 4.97 -3.16 1.66
C CYS A 91 4.71 -4.25 0.61
N VAL A 92 5.33 -4.11 -0.57
CA VAL A 92 5.24 -5.09 -1.67
C VAL A 92 5.88 -6.40 -1.23
N ARG A 93 7.08 -6.35 -0.63
CA ARG A 93 7.79 -7.53 -0.12
C ARG A 93 6.96 -8.26 0.94
N PHE A 94 6.35 -7.52 1.86
CA PHE A 94 5.49 -8.06 2.89
C PHE A 94 4.25 -8.74 2.31
N MET A 95 3.54 -8.10 1.38
CA MET A 95 2.36 -8.71 0.75
C MET A 95 2.70 -9.94 -0.10
N ARG A 96 3.86 -9.94 -0.77
CA ARG A 96 4.35 -11.10 -1.51
C ARG A 96 4.61 -12.32 -0.60
N SER A 97 4.99 -12.09 0.66
CA SER A 97 5.31 -13.16 1.62
C SER A 97 4.13 -14.08 1.96
N PHE A 98 2.88 -13.64 1.72
CA PHE A 98 1.69 -14.45 1.97
C PHE A 98 1.42 -15.50 0.89
N ASN A 99 2.12 -15.47 -0.25
CA ASN A 99 1.98 -16.43 -1.35
C ASN A 99 0.54 -16.58 -1.87
N VAL A 100 -0.21 -15.48 -1.91
CA VAL A 100 -1.53 -15.38 -2.54
C VAL A 100 -1.36 -14.70 -3.91
N PRO A 101 -2.10 -15.10 -4.97
CA PRO A 101 -2.06 -14.42 -6.26
C PRO A 101 -2.11 -12.89 -6.11
N LEU A 102 -1.07 -12.21 -6.59
CA LEU A 102 -0.83 -10.79 -6.34
C LEU A 102 -0.72 -10.02 -7.66
N LEU A 103 -1.64 -9.09 -7.89
CA LEU A 103 -1.57 -8.12 -8.98
C LEU A 103 -1.03 -6.79 -8.44
N LEU A 104 0.09 -6.33 -9.00
CA LEU A 104 0.68 -5.03 -8.70
C LEU A 104 0.24 -4.00 -9.73
N LEU A 105 -0.26 -2.85 -9.26
CA LEU A 105 -0.66 -1.72 -10.08
C LEU A 105 0.14 -0.47 -9.68
N GLY A 106 0.38 0.44 -10.62
CA GLY A 106 0.91 1.77 -10.31
C GLY A 106 -0.16 2.71 -9.73
N GLY A 107 0.03 4.01 -9.89
CA GLY A 107 -0.98 5.04 -9.62
C GLY A 107 -0.36 6.43 -9.57
N GLY A 108 -0.68 7.21 -8.53
CA GLY A 108 -0.06 8.52 -8.29
C GLY A 108 1.47 8.44 -8.20
N GLY A 109 2.14 9.57 -8.37
CA GLY A 109 3.60 9.66 -8.41
C GLY A 109 4.02 10.79 -9.34
N TYR A 110 4.36 11.94 -8.76
CA TYR A 110 4.55 13.20 -9.48
C TYR A 110 6.00 13.67 -9.45
N THR A 111 6.85 12.96 -8.72
CA THR A 111 8.31 12.93 -8.90
C THR A 111 8.68 11.56 -9.49
N ILE A 112 9.14 11.52 -10.76
CA ILE A 112 9.40 10.27 -11.50
C ILE A 112 10.51 9.49 -10.81
N ARG A 113 10.13 8.42 -10.10
CA ARG A 113 11.05 7.56 -9.33
C ARG A 113 10.54 6.13 -9.32
N VAL A 114 11.44 5.18 -9.12
CA VAL A 114 11.14 3.74 -9.25
C VAL A 114 11.29 3.06 -7.89
N ALA A 115 10.26 2.33 -7.47
CA ALA A 115 10.33 1.40 -6.35
C ALA A 115 10.22 -0.04 -6.86
N LEU A 116 11.30 -0.81 -6.72
CA LEU A 116 11.33 -2.21 -7.10
C LEU A 116 11.16 -3.10 -5.86
N GLY A 117 10.33 -4.13 -5.97
CA GLY A 117 10.14 -5.15 -4.92
C GLY A 117 11.26 -6.20 -4.88
N ILE A 118 12.43 -5.87 -5.42
CA ILE A 118 13.65 -6.68 -5.48
C ILE A 118 14.84 -5.81 -5.13
N GLU A 119 15.89 -6.42 -4.60
CA GLU A 119 17.15 -5.75 -4.35
C GLU A 119 17.89 -5.56 -5.68
N VAL A 120 18.31 -4.32 -5.94
CA VAL A 120 19.04 -3.88 -7.12
C VAL A 120 20.12 -2.91 -6.68
N ASP A 121 21.15 -2.75 -7.52
CA ASP A 121 22.18 -1.75 -7.30
C ASP A 121 21.53 -0.34 -7.20
N ASP A 122 22.05 0.46 -6.29
CA ASP A 122 21.57 1.83 -6.07
C ASP A 122 22.06 2.77 -7.17
N GLN A 123 23.16 2.44 -7.85
CA GLN A 123 23.65 3.21 -8.98
C GLN A 123 22.78 2.95 -10.21
N VAL A 124 22.16 4.02 -10.72
CA VAL A 124 21.30 3.93 -11.91
C VAL A 124 22.19 3.63 -13.13
N PRO A 125 21.93 2.55 -13.88
CA PRO A 125 22.68 2.24 -15.10
C PRO A 125 22.54 3.34 -16.15
N GLU A 126 23.50 3.42 -17.08
CA GLU A 126 23.42 4.40 -18.17
C GLU A 126 22.21 4.13 -19.09
N HIS A 127 21.38 5.15 -19.29
CA HIS A 127 20.23 5.13 -20.20
C HIS A 127 19.88 6.56 -20.66
N GLU A 128 18.98 6.68 -21.64
CA GLU A 128 18.58 7.95 -22.29
C GLU A 128 18.10 9.05 -21.31
N TYR A 129 17.64 8.67 -20.13
CA TYR A 129 17.04 9.56 -19.13
C TYR A 129 17.88 9.71 -17.85
N ILE A 130 19.15 9.29 -17.86
CA ILE A 130 20.01 9.29 -16.66
C ILE A 130 20.15 10.68 -16.03
N GLU A 131 20.11 11.75 -16.85
CA GLU A 131 20.19 13.14 -16.37
C GLU A 131 19.03 13.52 -15.41
N TYR A 132 17.89 12.82 -15.47
CA TYR A 132 16.76 13.05 -14.57
C TYR A 132 17.03 12.57 -13.13
N PHE A 133 18.04 11.70 -12.95
CA PHE A 133 18.47 11.20 -11.65
C PHE A 133 19.63 12.01 -11.05
N GLY A 134 20.06 13.09 -11.70
CA GLY A 134 21.07 13.98 -11.14
C GLY A 134 20.57 14.73 -9.89
N PRO A 135 21.47 15.14 -8.98
CA PRO A 135 22.94 15.10 -9.13
C PRO A 135 23.58 13.79 -8.65
N ASP A 136 22.85 12.94 -7.94
CA ASP A 136 23.36 11.78 -7.22
C ASP A 136 23.32 10.47 -8.03
N TYR A 137 22.49 10.42 -9.08
CA TYR A 137 22.33 9.26 -9.98
C TYR A 137 21.97 7.97 -9.22
N SER A 138 21.29 8.13 -8.09
CA SER A 138 20.88 7.04 -7.22
C SER A 138 19.42 6.65 -7.45
N LEU A 139 19.11 5.38 -7.20
CA LEU A 139 17.76 4.84 -7.28
C LEU A 139 16.99 5.17 -6.00
N HIS A 140 17.66 5.15 -4.85
CA HIS A 140 17.04 5.34 -3.54
C HIS A 140 16.91 6.80 -3.14
N VAL A 141 15.68 7.20 -2.83
CA VAL A 141 15.42 8.49 -2.18
C VAL A 141 15.58 8.35 -0.68
N ALA A 142 16.46 9.17 -0.11
CA ALA A 142 16.55 9.35 1.33
C ALA A 142 15.33 10.13 1.85
N PRO A 143 14.81 9.79 3.04
CA PRO A 143 13.85 10.63 3.74
C PRO A 143 14.38 12.06 3.93
N SER A 144 13.48 13.02 3.87
CA SER A 144 13.77 14.43 4.17
C SER A 144 13.79 14.69 5.68
N ASN A 145 14.16 15.90 6.09
CA ASN A 145 14.04 16.38 7.47
C ASN A 145 12.63 16.85 7.86
N MET A 146 11.60 16.49 7.08
CA MET A 146 10.20 16.77 7.39
C MET A 146 9.82 16.16 8.75
N GLU A 147 9.14 16.95 9.58
CA GLU A 147 8.60 16.48 10.86
C GLU A 147 7.47 15.47 10.65
N ASN A 148 7.54 14.33 11.33
CA ASN A 148 6.47 13.35 11.36
C ASN A 148 5.39 13.80 12.36
N LYS A 149 4.22 14.21 11.86
CA LYS A 149 3.10 14.68 12.69
C LYS A 149 2.26 13.55 13.29
N ASN A 150 2.61 12.30 13.01
CA ASN A 150 1.89 11.12 13.48
C ASN A 150 2.51 10.64 14.79
N SER A 151 1.96 11.03 15.93
CA SER A 151 2.47 10.57 17.23
C SER A 151 2.23 9.07 17.44
N CYS A 152 3.08 8.42 18.23
CA CYS A 152 2.93 7.00 18.54
C CYS A 152 1.55 6.68 19.13
N GLU A 153 1.01 7.55 19.99
CA GLU A 153 -0.32 7.39 20.58
C GLU A 153 -1.42 7.40 19.51
N MET A 154 -1.36 8.35 18.57
CA MET A 154 -2.31 8.41 17.45
C MET A 154 -2.26 7.14 16.59
N LEU A 155 -1.04 6.68 16.25
CA LEU A 155 -0.87 5.47 15.46
C LEU A 155 -1.39 4.22 16.19
N ASP A 156 -1.17 4.14 17.49
CA ASP A 156 -1.67 3.05 18.34
C ASP A 156 -3.20 3.05 18.43
N GLU A 157 -3.82 4.23 18.57
CA GLU A 157 -5.28 4.37 18.55
C GLU A 157 -5.89 3.94 17.22
N ILE A 158 -5.30 4.37 16.10
CA ILE A 158 -5.73 3.97 14.75
C ILE A 158 -5.62 2.46 14.61
N ARG A 159 -4.46 1.88 14.95
CA ARG A 159 -4.21 0.44 14.86
C ARG A 159 -5.20 -0.35 15.72
N ALA A 160 -5.38 0.03 16.98
CA ALA A 160 -6.29 -0.66 17.89
C ALA A 160 -7.72 -0.66 17.36
N ARG A 161 -8.18 0.47 16.82
CA ARG A 161 -9.53 0.59 16.27
C ARG A 161 -9.75 -0.24 15.01
N LEU A 162 -8.76 -0.31 14.13
CA LEU A 162 -8.84 -1.14 12.92
C LEU A 162 -8.79 -2.63 13.24
N LEU A 163 -7.99 -3.03 14.24
CA LEU A 163 -7.97 -4.41 14.73
C LEU A 163 -9.31 -4.79 15.40
N ASP A 164 -9.96 -3.89 16.14
CA ASP A 164 -11.31 -4.10 16.67
C ASP A 164 -12.32 -4.29 15.53
N ASN A 165 -12.29 -3.43 14.50
CA ASN A 165 -13.17 -3.57 13.33
C ASN A 165 -12.99 -4.93 12.63
N LEU A 166 -11.74 -5.39 12.47
CA LEU A 166 -11.42 -6.70 11.90
C LEU A 166 -11.93 -7.85 12.77
N SER A 167 -11.86 -7.73 14.10
CA SER A 167 -12.34 -8.77 15.02
C SER A 167 -13.84 -9.06 14.90
N ARG A 168 -14.60 -8.10 14.37
CA ARG A 168 -16.05 -8.20 14.18
C ARG A 168 -16.46 -8.91 12.89
N LEU A 169 -15.51 -9.21 12.01
CA LEU A 169 -15.80 -9.94 10.77
C LEU A 169 -16.02 -11.42 11.08
N GLN A 170 -17.15 -11.95 10.63
CA GLN A 170 -17.31 -13.40 10.50
C GLN A 170 -16.50 -13.87 9.29
N HIS A 171 -15.78 -14.98 9.46
CA HIS A 171 -14.83 -15.50 8.48
C HIS A 171 -15.41 -15.65 7.06
N ALA A 172 -14.51 -15.49 6.08
CA ALA A 172 -14.68 -15.41 4.62
C ALA A 172 -16.01 -15.92 3.99
N PRO A 173 -16.75 -15.05 3.27
CA PRO A 173 -17.76 -15.44 2.28
C PRO A 173 -17.11 -15.72 0.90
N SER A 174 -16.06 -16.55 0.83
CA SER A 174 -15.37 -16.79 -0.45
C SER A 174 -16.20 -17.68 -1.39
N VAL A 175 -16.24 -17.28 -2.66
CA VAL A 175 -16.71 -18.13 -3.77
C VAL A 175 -15.52 -18.98 -4.20
N GLN A 176 -15.73 -20.27 -4.49
CA GLN A 176 -14.68 -21.15 -5.02
C GLN A 176 -14.11 -20.58 -6.32
N PHE A 177 -12.78 -20.60 -6.46
CA PHE A 177 -12.16 -20.40 -7.77
C PHE A 177 -12.67 -21.47 -8.72
N GLN A 178 -13.14 -21.06 -9.89
CA GLN A 178 -13.37 -21.96 -11.02
C GLN A 178 -12.11 -21.93 -11.87
N GLU A 179 -11.63 -23.13 -12.25
CA GLU A 179 -10.60 -23.23 -13.28
C GLU A 179 -11.14 -22.64 -14.58
N GLN A 180 -10.28 -21.89 -15.27
CA GLN A 180 -10.57 -21.42 -16.62
C GLN A 180 -10.89 -22.64 -17.49
N PRO A 181 -12.02 -22.67 -18.21
CA PRO A 181 -12.28 -23.71 -19.21
C PRO A 181 -11.11 -23.75 -20.19
N PRO A 182 -10.60 -24.93 -20.57
CA PRO A 182 -9.52 -25.01 -21.54
C PRO A 182 -9.90 -24.26 -22.83
N ASP A 183 -8.90 -23.65 -23.47
CA ASP A 183 -9.09 -22.95 -24.75
C ASP A 183 -9.91 -23.85 -25.68
N THR A 184 -10.96 -23.28 -26.26
CA THR A 184 -11.89 -24.04 -27.11
C THR A 184 -11.09 -24.63 -28.27
N GLU A 185 -10.89 -25.96 -28.27
CA GLU A 185 -10.38 -26.65 -29.45
C GLU A 185 -11.35 -26.35 -30.60
N ILE A 186 -10.87 -25.59 -31.58
CA ILE A 186 -11.61 -25.31 -32.80
C ILE A 186 -11.82 -26.67 -33.47
N PRO A 187 -13.06 -27.10 -33.76
CA PRO A 187 -13.27 -28.38 -34.41
C PRO A 187 -12.51 -28.40 -35.73
N GLU A 188 -11.60 -29.37 -35.87
CA GLU A 188 -10.95 -29.64 -37.15
C GLU A 188 -12.05 -29.96 -38.18
N VAL A 189 -12.09 -29.16 -39.25
CA VAL A 189 -13.02 -29.28 -40.38
C VAL A 189 -12.53 -30.34 -41.35
#